data_AF-A0A3S5AHR1-F1
#
_entry.id   AF-A0A3S5AHR1-F1
#
_cell.length_a   1.000
_cell.length_b   1.000
_cell.length_c   1.000
_cell.angle_alpha   90.00
_cell.angle_beta   90.00
_cell.angle_gamma   90.00
#
_symmetry.space_group_name_H-M   'P 1'
#
loop_
_entity.id
_entity.type
_entity.pdbx_description
1 polymer ?
#
loop_
_entity_poly.entity_id
_entity_poly.type
_entity_poly.pdbx_seq_one_letter_code
_entity_poly.pdbx_strand_id
1 'polypeptide(L)'
;MTPDRHLGAAWAPCCRPDLLITESTYATTIRDSKRAREREFLEKVHACVEAGGKVLIPVFALGRAQELCILLESYWERMSLSVPIYVSTGMAEKVFLFI
;
A
#
# COMPACT_ATOMS: atom_id res chain seq x y z
N MET A 1 2.95 -8.35 13.63
CA MET A 1 2.80 -7.76 12.29
C MET A 1 1.76 -6.64 12.36
N THR A 2 2.04 -5.47 11.79
CA THR A 2 1.04 -4.40 11.71
C THR A 2 0.08 -4.71 10.56
N PRO A 3 -1.24 -4.79 10.79
CA PRO A 3 -2.21 -5.03 9.73
C PRO A 3 -2.25 -3.87 8.71
N ASP A 4 -2.67 -4.19 7.50
CA ASP A 4 -2.92 -3.19 6.45
C ASP A 4 -4.35 -2.63 6.57
N ARG A 5 -4.70 -1.58 5.82
CA ARG A 5 -6.07 -1.03 5.84
C ARG A 5 -7.06 -2.03 5.24
N HIS A 6 -6.62 -2.82 4.26
CA HIS A 6 -7.43 -3.84 3.58
C HIS A 6 -7.16 -5.29 4.04
N LEU A 7 -6.19 -5.55 4.92
CA LEU A 7 -5.83 -6.92 5.36
C LEU A 7 -5.60 -7.03 6.87
N GLY A 8 -6.11 -8.11 7.45
CA GLY A 8 -5.84 -8.51 8.83
C GLY A 8 -4.39 -8.97 9.05
N ALA A 9 -3.99 -9.06 10.32
CA ALA A 9 -2.70 -9.63 10.68
C ALA A 9 -2.74 -11.17 10.59
N ALA A 10 -1.57 -11.79 10.37
CA ALA A 10 -1.45 -13.23 10.51
C ALA A 10 -1.86 -13.67 11.92
N TRP A 11 -2.67 -14.71 12.00
CA TRP A 11 -3.08 -15.35 13.25
C TRP A 11 -2.52 -16.77 13.28
N ALA A 12 -2.01 -17.17 14.45
CA ALA A 12 -1.57 -18.52 14.69
C ALA A 12 -2.12 -18.99 16.05
N PRO A 13 -2.56 -20.26 16.15
CA PRO A 13 -2.97 -20.83 17.43
C PRO A 13 -1.79 -20.92 18.39
N CYS A 14 -2.05 -20.93 19.69
CA CYS A 14 -1.03 -21.20 20.69
C CYS A 14 -0.68 -22.69 20.64
N CYS A 15 0.31 -23.05 19.82
CA CYS A 15 0.78 -24.41 19.63
C CYS A 15 2.31 -24.49 19.72
N ARG A 16 2.84 -25.71 19.81
CA ARG A 16 4.27 -26.01 19.77
C ARG A 16 4.59 -26.87 18.56
N PRO A 17 4.89 -26.28 17.39
CA PRO A 17 5.19 -27.06 16.19
C PRO A 17 6.58 -27.68 16.30
N ASP A 18 6.73 -28.93 15.86
CA ASP A 18 8.04 -29.60 15.72
C ASP A 18 8.83 -29.08 14.50
N LEU A 19 8.13 -28.56 13.49
CA LEU A 19 8.71 -27.98 12.27
C LEU A 19 7.99 -26.69 11.90
N LEU A 20 8.76 -25.61 11.67
CA LEU A 20 8.27 -24.34 11.13
C LEU A 20 8.91 -24.07 9.77
N ILE A 21 8.07 -23.98 8.74
CA ILE A 21 8.47 -23.47 7.41
C ILE A 21 7.92 -22.05 7.30
N THR A 22 8.80 -21.07 7.10
CA THR A 22 8.43 -19.65 7.05
C THR A 22 9.24 -18.91 5.98
N GLU A 23 8.69 -17.80 5.49
CA GLU A 23 9.42 -16.92 4.58
C GLU A 23 10.41 -16.02 5.32
N SER A 24 11.49 -15.61 4.65
CA SER A 24 12.54 -14.76 5.22
C SER A 24 12.81 -13.50 4.39
N THR A 25 11.80 -13.05 3.63
CA THR A 25 11.89 -11.98 2.62
C THR A 25 12.66 -10.73 3.09
N TYR A 26 12.49 -10.31 4.34
CA TYR A 26 13.17 -9.14 4.90
C TYR A 26 14.25 -9.46 5.93
N ALA A 27 14.34 -10.70 6.43
CA ALA A 27 15.31 -11.20 7.43
C ALA A 27 15.79 -10.18 8.49
N THR A 28 16.85 -9.43 8.20
CA THR A 28 17.53 -8.47 9.10
C THR A 28 17.08 -7.02 8.91
N THR A 29 16.24 -6.74 7.93
CA THR A 29 15.80 -5.37 7.58
C THR A 29 14.80 -4.85 8.61
N ILE A 30 15.20 -3.80 9.33
CA ILE A 30 14.30 -3.08 10.23
C ILE A 30 13.47 -2.11 9.40
N ARG A 31 12.15 -2.23 9.45
CA ARG A 31 11.24 -1.35 8.73
C ARG A 31 10.73 -0.26 9.66
N ASP A 32 10.69 0.95 9.15
CA ASP A 32 10.03 2.07 9.83
C ASP A 32 8.55 1.79 10.08
N SER A 33 8.00 2.53 11.03
CA SER A 33 6.57 2.48 11.34
C SER A 33 5.73 2.72 10.08
N LYS A 34 4.58 2.04 10.00
CA LYS A 34 3.63 2.21 8.88
C LYS A 34 3.31 3.69 8.63
N ARG A 35 3.03 4.43 9.69
CA ARG A 35 2.71 5.87 9.63
C ARG A 35 3.83 6.72 9.05
N ALA A 36 5.08 6.46 9.42
CA ALA A 36 6.22 7.21 8.91
C ALA A 36 6.37 7.03 7.39
N ARG A 37 6.30 5.77 6.92
CA ARG A 37 6.43 5.45 5.49
C ARG A 37 5.27 6.00 4.65
N GLU A 38 4.04 5.89 5.15
CA GLU A 38 2.86 6.44 4.47
C GLU A 38 2.97 7.96 4.32
N ARG A 39 3.38 8.66 5.39
CA ARG A 39 3.59 10.10 5.36
C ARG A 39 4.68 10.48 4.37
N GLU A 40 5.85 9.85 4.46
CA GLU A 40 6.98 10.15 3.56
C GLU A 40 6.60 9.91 2.09
N PHE A 41 5.87 8.83 1.80
CA PHE A 41 5.36 8.55 0.46
C PHE A 41 4.44 9.68 -0.04
N LEU A 42 3.44 10.05 0.77
CA LEU A 42 2.48 11.10 0.41
C LEU A 42 3.14 12.46 0.22
N GLU A 43 4.09 12.82 1.09
CA GLU A 43 4.86 14.07 0.99
C GLU A 43 5.62 14.15 -0.34
N LYS A 44 6.29 13.07 -0.74
CA LYS A 44 7.03 13.01 -2.02
C LYS A 44 6.10 13.09 -3.23
N VAL A 45 4.97 12.39 -3.18
CA VAL A 45 3.97 12.43 -4.26
C VAL A 45 3.38 13.83 -4.39
N HIS A 46 2.98 14.44 -3.27
CA HIS A 46 2.40 15.79 -3.25
C HIS A 46 3.40 16.82 -3.79
N ALA A 47 4.64 16.84 -3.29
CA ALA A 47 5.66 17.78 -3.75
C ALA A 47 5.91 17.67 -5.26
N CYS A 48 5.86 16.45 -5.82
CA CYS A 48 6.04 16.25 -7.25
C CYS A 48 4.87 16.83 -8.08
N VAL A 49 3.63 16.60 -7.67
CA VAL A 49 2.46 17.11 -8.41
C VAL A 49 2.26 18.62 -8.23
N GLU A 50 2.65 19.17 -7.07
CA GLU A 50 2.64 20.62 -6.81
C GLU A 50 3.63 21.35 -7.74
N ALA A 51 4.77 20.73 -8.03
CA ALA A 51 5.74 21.23 -9.01
C ALA A 51 5.30 21.04 -10.49
N GLY A 52 4.08 20.55 -10.75
CA GLY A 52 3.58 20.26 -12.09
C GLY A 52 4.14 18.97 -12.72
N GLY A 53 4.82 18.13 -11.93
CA GLY A 53 5.37 16.85 -12.35
C GLY A 53 4.31 15.75 -12.44
N LYS A 54 4.72 14.60 -13.02
CA LYS A 54 3.90 13.39 -13.09
C LYS A 54 4.53 12.30 -12.24
N VAL A 55 3.70 11.56 -11.50
CA VAL A 55 4.13 10.44 -10.66
C VAL A 55 3.68 9.13 -11.30
N LEU A 56 4.62 8.20 -11.49
CA LEU A 56 4.36 6.84 -11.94
C LEU A 56 4.68 5.86 -10.82
N ILE A 57 3.71 5.02 -10.44
CA ILE A 57 3.86 4.05 -9.35
C ILE A 57 3.72 2.63 -9.92
N PRO A 58 4.84 1.90 -10.13
CA PRO A 58 4.77 0.53 -10.62
C PRO A 58 4.36 -0.41 -9.48
N VAL A 59 3.18 -1.01 -9.60
CA VAL A 59 2.63 -1.95 -8.63
C VAL A 59 1.94 -3.10 -9.33
N PHE A 60 1.97 -4.28 -8.72
CA PHE A 60 1.17 -5.40 -9.18
C PHE A 60 -0.33 -5.07 -9.07
N ALA A 61 -1.12 -5.56 -10.03
CA ALA A 61 -2.53 -5.24 -10.14
C ALA A 61 -3.40 -5.73 -8.96
N LEU A 62 -2.91 -6.68 -8.17
CA LEU A 62 -3.60 -7.24 -7.01
C LEU A 62 -2.78 -7.04 -5.73
N GLY A 63 -3.46 -6.78 -4.62
CA GLY A 63 -2.85 -6.62 -3.30
C GLY A 63 -2.45 -5.18 -3.02
N ARG A 64 -1.15 -4.86 -3.05
CA ARG A 64 -0.62 -3.57 -2.58
C ARG A 64 -1.16 -2.35 -3.33
N ALA A 65 -1.58 -2.51 -4.58
CA ALA A 65 -2.22 -1.44 -5.35
C ALA A 65 -3.49 -0.91 -4.66
N GLN A 66 -4.28 -1.77 -4.00
CA GLN A 66 -5.51 -1.37 -3.32
C GLN A 66 -5.23 -0.50 -2.10
N GLU A 67 -4.26 -0.90 -1.26
CA GLU A 67 -3.82 -0.08 -0.12
C GLU A 67 -3.39 1.32 -0.57
N LEU A 68 -2.64 1.40 -1.68
CA LEU A 68 -2.16 2.67 -2.22
C LEU A 68 -3.30 3.53 -2.78
N CYS A 69 -4.28 2.94 -3.47
CA CYS A 69 -5.45 3.67 -3.94
C CYS A 69 -6.23 4.30 -2.76
N ILE A 70 -6.53 3.51 -1.72
CA ILE A 70 -7.23 3.99 -0.51
C ILE A 70 -6.40 5.07 0.20
N LEU A 71 -5.08 4.89 0.29
CA LEU A 71 -4.17 5.86 0.90
C LEU A 71 -4.19 7.20 0.16
N LEU A 72 -4.08 7.17 -1.17
CA LEU A 72 -4.04 8.36 -2.01
C LEU A 72 -5.39 9.07 -2.03
N GLU A 73 -6.49 8.34 -2.20
CA GLU A 73 -7.86 8.90 -2.19
C GLU A 73 -8.15 9.65 -0.89
N SER A 74 -7.91 9.00 0.26
CA SER A 74 -8.07 9.62 1.58
C SER A 74 -7.22 10.88 1.76
N TYR A 75 -6.03 10.94 1.15
CA TYR A 75 -5.15 12.11 1.24
C TYR A 75 -5.60 13.23 0.29
N TRP A 76 -6.03 12.87 -0.92
CA TRP A 76 -6.55 13.80 -1.92
C TRP A 76 -7.77 14.55 -1.42
N GLU A 77 -8.72 13.84 -0.80
CA GLU A 77 -9.90 14.45 -0.19
C GLU A 77 -9.53 15.43 0.94
N ARG A 78 -8.61 15.05 1.81
CA ARG A 78 -8.18 15.88 2.94
C ARG A 78 -7.46 17.16 2.52
N MET A 79 -6.70 17.09 1.43
CA MET A 79 -5.92 18.22 0.92
C MET A 79 -6.63 18.98 -0.19
N SER A 80 -7.84 18.56 -0.58
CA SER A 80 -8.63 19.14 -1.68
C SER A 80 -7.84 19.25 -3.00
N LEU A 81 -7.08 18.21 -3.34
CA LEU A 81 -6.26 18.19 -4.55
C LEU A 81 -7.11 17.87 -5.79
N SER A 82 -6.92 18.65 -6.86
CA SER A 82 -7.63 18.47 -8.14
C SER A 82 -6.85 17.65 -9.18
N VAL A 83 -5.64 17.21 -8.85
CA VAL A 83 -4.77 16.46 -9.77
C VAL A 83 -5.38 15.07 -10.00
N PRO A 84 -5.58 14.63 -11.25
CA PRO A 84 -6.21 13.35 -11.53
C PRO A 84 -5.30 12.16 -11.17
N ILE A 85 -5.88 11.12 -10.61
CA ILE A 85 -5.23 9.83 -10.36
C ILE A 85 -5.75 8.82 -11.39
N TYR A 86 -4.83 8.14 -12.07
CA TYR A 86 -5.16 7.12 -13.06
C TYR A 86 -4.66 5.74 -12.62
N VAL A 87 -5.48 4.71 -12.78
CA VAL A 87 -5.12 3.31 -12.55
C VAL A 87 -5.29 2.56 -13.87
N SER A 88 -4.25 1.83 -14.31
CA SER A 88 -4.31 1.09 -15.57
C SER A 88 -5.28 -0.09 -15.46
N THR A 89 -6.28 -0.11 -16.35
CA THR A 89 -7.49 -0.94 -16.27
C THR A 89 -7.29 -2.42 -16.63
N GLY A 90 -6.17 -2.80 -17.26
CA GLY A 90 -6.02 -4.14 -17.87
C GLY A 90 -6.21 -5.34 -16.92
N MET A 91 -5.93 -5.17 -15.62
CA MET A 91 -6.21 -6.18 -14.57
C MET A 91 -6.97 -5.62 -13.37
N ALA A 92 -7.02 -4.30 -13.22
CA ALA A 92 -7.64 -3.64 -12.08
C ALA A 92 -9.17 -3.71 -12.10
N GLU A 93 -9.82 -3.61 -13.28
CA GLU A 93 -11.29 -3.66 -13.40
C GLU A 93 -11.91 -4.93 -12.83
N LYS A 94 -11.34 -6.09 -13.13
CA LYS A 94 -11.83 -7.37 -12.58
C LYS A 94 -11.50 -7.52 -11.11
N VAL A 95 -10.34 -7.04 -10.68
CA VAL A 95 -9.87 -7.15 -9.29
C VAL A 95 -10.70 -6.29 -8.33
N PHE A 96 -11.11 -5.09 -8.75
CA PHE A 96 -12.02 -4.26 -7.96
C PHE A 96 -13.45 -4.79 -7.93
N LEU A 97 -13.83 -5.69 -8.84
CA LEU A 97 -15.18 -6.29 -8.90
C LEU A 97 -15.39 -7.46 -7.93
N PHE A 98 -14.31 -8.07 -7.43
CA PHE A 98 -14.34 -9.19 -6.46
C PHE A 98 -14.26 -8.71 -5.00
N ILE A 99 -14.51 -7.43 -4.78
CA ILE A 99 -14.50 -6.74 -3.49
C ILE A 99 -15.82 -5.99 -3.36
#